data_AF-A0AA96UI18-F1
#
_entry.id   AF-A0AA96UI18-F1
#
_cell.length_a   1.000
_cell.length_b   1.000
_cell.length_c   1.000
_cell.angle_alpha   90.00
_cell.angle_beta   90.00
_cell.angle_gamma   90.00
#
_symmetry.space_group_name_H-M   'P 1'
#
loop_
_entity.id
_entity.type
_entity.pdbx_description
1 polymer ?
#
loop_
_entity_poly.entity_id
_entity_poly.type
_entity_poly.pdbx_seq_one_letter_code
_entity_poly.pdbx_strand_id
1 'polypeptide(L)'
;MESEPQVTVLFTEKPHELNAYVYGPFTPRTIDAARISRRYPHITGPLEHRGLECVEDFGLSDYIVHVLLPDGSHLTISPPQETGKIADAVSGFPDSWHVTRDHPDATDQFEVIYDSEPGGPHEHNRGSVPAMLAAVYQRLEQLGVPGREELLATQTRAEQLLREAGFVDHSTTTDVRFQLPPDVTGLAARSVAVTRAVRSFQSEGIGYACPADLLGVVVQTAPPAMPPSSRDSAARASSAALPHVALEPTAPREWSTGQHHQPVARQR
;
A
#
# COMPACT_ATOMS: atom_id res chain seq x y z
N MET A 1 9.22 1.83 13.30
CA MET A 1 9.66 1.55 11.93
C MET A 1 8.52 0.77 11.32
N GLU A 2 7.64 1.45 10.59
CA GLU A 2 6.43 0.84 10.03
C GLU A 2 6.83 0.10 8.76
N SER A 3 6.76 -1.23 8.78
CA SER A 3 6.97 -2.07 7.59
C SER A 3 5.95 -1.69 6.53
N GLU A 4 6.38 -1.52 5.27
CA GLU A 4 5.44 -1.23 4.20
C GLU A 4 4.55 -2.46 3.94
N PRO A 5 3.23 -2.27 3.79
CA PRO A 5 2.31 -3.38 3.58
C PRO A 5 2.50 -3.99 2.18
N GLN A 6 2.95 -5.24 2.13
CA GLN A 6 3.20 -5.97 0.88
C GLN A 6 1.92 -6.32 0.09
N VAL A 7 0.77 -6.31 0.76
CA VAL A 7 -0.55 -6.40 0.13
C VAL A 7 -1.29 -5.12 0.47
N THR A 8 -1.74 -4.41 -0.57
CA THR A 8 -2.41 -3.12 -0.43
C THR A 8 -3.69 -3.10 -1.25
N VAL A 9 -4.80 -2.69 -0.63
CA VAL A 9 -6.08 -2.50 -1.31
C VAL A 9 -6.25 -1.03 -1.71
N LEU A 10 -6.39 -0.76 -3.01
CA LEU A 10 -6.61 0.58 -3.55
C LEU A 10 -8.09 0.77 -3.88
N PHE A 11 -8.71 1.78 -3.27
CA PHE A 11 -10.05 2.24 -3.64
C PHE A 11 -9.95 3.36 -4.68
N THR A 12 -10.67 3.24 -5.80
CA THR A 12 -10.79 4.32 -6.78
C THR A 12 -12.26 4.64 -7.06
N GLU A 13 -12.59 5.93 -7.02
CA GLU A 13 -13.93 6.42 -7.31
C GLU A 13 -14.00 6.96 -8.74
N LYS A 14 -14.96 6.45 -9.51
CA LYS A 14 -15.42 7.02 -10.77
C LYS A 14 -16.85 7.54 -10.56
N PRO A 15 -17.36 8.44 -11.42
CA PRO A 15 -18.74 8.89 -11.35
C PRO A 15 -19.66 7.67 -11.37
N HIS A 16 -20.35 7.42 -10.26
CA HIS A 16 -21.25 6.28 -10.02
C HIS A 16 -20.62 4.90 -9.78
N GLU A 17 -19.30 4.74 -9.75
CA GLU A 17 -18.65 3.44 -9.51
C GLU A 17 -17.55 3.55 -8.45
N LEU A 18 -17.60 2.71 -7.42
CA LEU A 18 -16.49 2.55 -6.49
C LEU A 18 -15.81 1.21 -6.78
N ASN A 19 -14.54 1.27 -7.17
CA ASN A 19 -13.70 0.11 -7.44
C ASN A 19 -12.74 -0.11 -6.27
N ALA A 20 -12.49 -1.36 -5.93
CA ALA A 20 -11.42 -1.79 -5.05
C ALA A 20 -10.52 -2.78 -5.81
N TYR A 21 -9.22 -2.51 -5.79
CA TYR A 21 -8.18 -3.32 -6.41
C TYR A 21 -7.30 -3.89 -5.31
N VAL A 22 -7.11 -5.20 -5.28
CA VAL A 22 -6.17 -5.84 -4.35
C VAL A 22 -4.84 -5.94 -5.08
N TYR A 23 -3.85 -5.18 -4.62
CA TYR A 23 -2.47 -5.25 -5.13
C TYR A 23 -1.59 -6.08 -4.21
N GLY A 24 -0.70 -6.85 -4.83
CA GLY A 24 0.35 -7.60 -4.16
C GLY A 24 1.40 -8.05 -5.16
N PRO A 25 2.48 -8.72 -4.72
CA PRO A 25 3.63 -9.03 -5.57
C PRO A 25 3.31 -9.95 -6.76
N PHE A 26 2.17 -10.64 -6.72
CA PHE A 26 1.72 -11.55 -7.77
C PHE A 26 0.59 -10.98 -8.63
N THR A 27 0.15 -9.75 -8.36
CA THR A 27 -0.82 -9.11 -9.25
C THR A 27 -0.17 -8.87 -10.60
N PRO A 28 -0.83 -9.23 -11.72
CA PRO A 28 -0.33 -8.92 -13.04
C PRO A 28 -0.21 -7.40 -13.17
N ARG A 29 1.00 -6.87 -12.95
CA ARG A 29 1.32 -5.53 -13.44
C ARG A 29 1.26 -5.65 -14.96
N THR A 30 0.74 -4.64 -15.65
CA THR A 30 0.89 -4.54 -17.12
C THR A 30 2.38 -4.66 -17.41
N ILE A 31 2.83 -5.87 -17.74
CA ILE A 31 4.25 -6.15 -17.99
C ILE A 31 4.51 -5.58 -19.37
N ASP A 32 4.86 -4.31 -19.41
CA ASP A 32 5.45 -3.71 -20.59
C ASP A 32 6.97 -3.57 -20.36
N ALA A 33 7.70 -4.12 -21.33
CA ALA A 33 9.10 -3.85 -21.67
C ALA A 33 10.26 -4.37 -20.78
N ALA A 34 10.08 -4.83 -19.53
CA ALA A 34 11.23 -5.19 -18.66
C ALA A 34 11.68 -6.67 -18.65
N ARG A 35 11.12 -7.55 -19.50
CA ARG A 35 11.75 -8.87 -19.82
C ARG A 35 12.99 -8.71 -20.72
N ILE A 36 13.69 -7.57 -20.65
CA ILE A 36 15.03 -7.41 -21.22
C ILE A 36 15.89 -8.48 -20.57
N SER A 37 16.59 -9.26 -21.40
CA SER A 37 17.42 -10.41 -21.03
C SER A 37 18.19 -10.21 -19.72
N ARG A 38 17.65 -10.75 -18.63
CA ARG A 38 18.29 -10.74 -17.32
C ARG A 38 19.53 -11.62 -17.30
N ARG A 39 20.59 -11.14 -16.67
CA ARG A 39 21.88 -11.82 -16.53
C ARG A 39 21.79 -13.00 -15.57
N TYR A 40 21.02 -12.88 -14.49
CA TYR A 40 20.90 -13.91 -13.45
C TYR A 40 19.45 -14.38 -13.24
N PRO A 41 18.81 -14.99 -14.25
CA PRO A 41 17.43 -15.49 -14.13
C PRO A 41 17.28 -16.61 -13.10
N HIS A 42 18.37 -17.33 -12.82
CA HIS A 42 18.42 -18.40 -11.82
C HIS A 42 18.55 -17.88 -10.38
N ILE A 43 18.78 -16.58 -10.19
CA ILE A 43 18.72 -15.88 -8.89
C ILE A 43 17.41 -15.11 -8.79
N THR A 44 17.10 -14.28 -9.78
CA THR A 44 15.91 -13.40 -9.75
C THR A 44 14.61 -14.21 -9.79
N GLY A 45 14.53 -15.26 -10.60
CA GLY A 45 13.31 -16.07 -10.72
C GLY A 45 12.83 -16.68 -9.39
N PRO A 46 13.69 -17.39 -8.62
CA PRO A 46 13.32 -17.91 -7.31
C PRO A 46 12.90 -16.82 -6.29
N LEU A 47 13.59 -15.68 -6.26
CA LEU A 47 13.28 -14.58 -5.34
C LEU A 47 11.95 -13.89 -5.69
N GLU A 48 11.70 -13.67 -6.99
CA GLU A 48 10.42 -13.16 -7.47
C GLU A 48 9.29 -14.16 -7.25
N HIS A 49 9.56 -15.46 -7.37
CA HIS A 49 8.58 -16.49 -7.02
C HIS A 49 8.19 -16.42 -5.54
N ARG A 50 9.10 -15.98 -4.66
CA ARG A 50 8.79 -15.68 -3.25
C ARG A 50 8.00 -14.38 -3.06
N GLY A 51 7.89 -13.54 -4.09
CA GLY A 51 7.19 -12.26 -4.06
C GLY A 51 8.08 -11.05 -3.80
N LEU A 52 9.40 -11.18 -4.03
CA LEU A 52 10.35 -10.09 -3.87
C LEU A 52 10.59 -9.35 -5.19
N GLU A 53 10.73 -8.03 -5.12
CA GLU A 53 11.07 -7.22 -6.28
C GLU A 53 12.59 -7.25 -6.51
N CYS A 54 13.00 -7.71 -7.69
CA CYS A 54 14.40 -7.82 -8.09
C CYS A 54 14.73 -6.83 -9.20
N VAL A 55 15.81 -6.06 -9.02
CA VAL A 55 16.37 -5.17 -10.04
C VAL A 55 17.80 -5.61 -10.32
N GLU A 56 18.13 -5.81 -11.59
CA GLU A 56 19.53 -5.99 -12.00
C GLU A 56 20.12 -4.63 -12.35
N ASP A 57 21.26 -4.31 -11.76
CA ASP A 57 22.06 -3.14 -12.10
C ASP A 57 23.45 -3.58 -12.58
N PHE A 58 24.11 -2.75 -13.38
CA PHE A 58 25.49 -2.97 -13.76
C PHE A 58 26.40 -2.27 -12.75
N GLY A 59 27.04 -3.05 -11.89
CA GLY A 59 27.97 -2.55 -10.88
C GLY A 59 29.35 -2.19 -11.46
N LEU A 60 30.35 -2.13 -10.58
CA LEU A 60 31.71 -1.73 -10.98
C LEU A 60 32.39 -2.69 -11.96
N SER A 61 32.02 -3.98 -11.95
CA SER A 61 32.70 -5.00 -12.78
C SER A 61 31.79 -6.07 -13.36
N ASP A 62 30.58 -6.25 -12.84
CA ASP A 62 29.58 -7.17 -13.38
C ASP A 62 28.18 -6.73 -12.94
N TYR A 63 27.16 -7.45 -13.41
CA TYR A 63 25.80 -7.25 -12.96
C TYR A 63 25.66 -7.61 -11.48
N ILE A 64 24.82 -6.88 -10.77
CA ILE A 64 24.44 -7.09 -9.37
C ILE A 64 22.92 -7.16 -9.29
N VAL A 65 22.40 -8.00 -8.39
CA VAL A 65 20.96 -8.09 -8.13
C VAL A 65 20.66 -7.35 -6.85
N HIS A 66 19.82 -6.32 -6.94
CA HIS A 66 19.22 -5.65 -5.80
C HIS A 66 17.85 -6.23 -5.53
N VAL A 67 17.54 -6.46 -4.25
CA VAL A 67 16.25 -6.98 -3.80
C VAL A 67 15.70 -6.05 -2.72
N LEU A 68 14.53 -5.45 -2.95
CA LEU A 68 13.89 -4.60 -1.96
C LEU A 68 13.16 -5.46 -0.93
N LEU A 69 13.38 -5.18 0.37
CA LEU A 69 12.72 -5.86 1.48
C LEU A 69 11.59 -4.99 2.08
N PRO A 70 10.59 -5.61 2.75
CA PRO A 70 9.42 -4.90 3.27
C PRO A 70 9.71 -3.92 4.40
N ASP A 71 10.86 -4.09 5.06
CA ASP A 71 11.33 -3.21 6.12
C ASP A 71 12.09 -1.98 5.59
N GLY A 72 12.16 -1.80 4.26
CA GLY A 72 12.87 -0.70 3.60
C GLY A 72 14.36 -0.96 3.40
N SER A 73 14.90 -2.06 3.94
CA SER A 73 16.26 -2.50 3.63
C SER A 73 16.34 -3.13 2.24
N HIS A 74 17.55 -3.34 1.73
CA HIS A 74 17.75 -4.05 0.49
C HIS A 74 18.87 -5.10 0.61
N LEU A 75 18.73 -6.17 -0.17
CA LEU A 75 19.80 -7.12 -0.39
C LEU A 75 20.57 -6.72 -1.64
N THR A 76 21.89 -6.88 -1.59
CA THR A 76 22.75 -6.80 -2.77
C THR A 76 23.42 -8.16 -2.95
N ILE A 77 23.16 -8.81 -4.07
CA ILE A 77 23.77 -10.08 -4.47
C ILE A 77 24.72 -9.78 -5.62
N SER A 78 26.01 -9.93 -5.38
CA SER A 78 27.04 -9.62 -6.36
C SER A 78 27.99 -10.79 -6.59
N PRO A 79 28.49 -10.96 -7.83
CA PRO A 79 29.71 -11.75 -8.05
C PRO A 79 30.90 -11.05 -7.38
N PRO A 80 32.06 -11.72 -7.32
CA PRO A 80 33.24 -11.18 -6.69
C PRO A 80 33.68 -9.92 -7.40
N GLN A 81 33.94 -8.86 -6.63
CA GLN A 81 34.45 -7.64 -7.19
C GLN A 81 35.92 -7.85 -7.51
N GLU A 82 36.24 -7.95 -8.80
CA GLU A 82 37.58 -8.25 -9.24
C GLU A 82 38.63 -7.23 -8.76
N THR A 83 39.65 -7.73 -8.09
CA THR A 83 41.02 -7.26 -8.31
C THR A 83 41.63 -8.00 -9.52
N GLY A 84 41.26 -7.58 -10.74
CA GLY A 84 42.08 -7.72 -11.96
C GLY A 84 42.25 -9.11 -12.60
N LYS A 85 41.29 -10.03 -12.49
CA LYS A 85 41.22 -11.23 -13.33
C LYS A 85 39.81 -11.39 -13.88
N ILE A 86 39.58 -10.87 -15.09
CA ILE A 86 38.36 -11.09 -15.87
C ILE A 86 38.40 -12.56 -16.18
N ALA A 87 37.89 -13.36 -15.24
CA ALA A 87 37.79 -14.77 -15.39
C ALA A 87 36.85 -15.01 -16.56
N ASP A 88 37.16 -16.05 -17.34
CA ASP A 88 36.31 -16.65 -18.37
C ASP A 88 35.01 -17.22 -17.75
N ALA A 89 34.30 -16.43 -16.94
CA ALA A 89 33.04 -16.78 -16.34
C ALA A 89 32.04 -16.89 -17.49
N VAL A 90 31.57 -18.11 -17.71
CA VAL A 90 30.41 -18.37 -18.54
C VAL A 90 29.33 -17.38 -18.11
N SER A 91 28.96 -16.49 -19.02
CA SER A 91 28.02 -15.39 -18.81
C SER A 91 26.89 -15.77 -17.84
N GLY A 92 26.99 -15.33 -16.57
CA GLY A 92 25.98 -15.57 -15.53
C GLY A 92 26.38 -16.52 -14.39
N PHE A 93 27.54 -17.18 -14.42
CA PHE A 93 27.97 -18.13 -13.38
C PHE A 93 29.37 -17.77 -12.84
N PRO A 94 29.47 -16.84 -11.89
CA PRO A 94 30.73 -16.49 -11.24
C PRO A 94 31.24 -17.61 -10.33
N ASP A 95 32.55 -17.57 -10.00
CA ASP A 95 33.23 -18.59 -9.18
C ASP A 95 32.89 -18.49 -7.68
N SER A 96 32.32 -17.37 -7.23
CA SER A 96 31.81 -17.16 -5.88
C SER A 96 30.72 -16.08 -5.87
N TRP A 97 30.08 -15.88 -4.72
CA TRP A 97 29.01 -14.92 -4.51
C TRP A 97 29.19 -14.20 -3.17
N HIS A 98 28.84 -12.93 -3.16
CA HIS A 98 28.76 -12.10 -1.97
C HIS A 98 27.34 -11.54 -1.85
N VAL A 99 26.76 -11.63 -0.65
CA VAL A 99 25.42 -11.14 -0.36
C VAL A 99 25.44 -10.30 0.91
N THR A 100 25.05 -9.04 0.76
CA THR A 100 24.88 -8.11 1.88
C THR A 100 23.43 -7.70 2.02
N ARG A 101 23.09 -7.23 3.21
CA ARG A 101 21.91 -6.43 3.50
C ARG A 101 22.36 -5.10 4.07
N ASP A 102 21.72 -4.02 3.63
CA ASP A 102 21.90 -2.72 4.23
C ASP A 102 20.61 -1.89 4.13
N HIS A 103 20.54 -0.84 4.95
CA HIS A 103 19.40 0.06 5.01
C HIS A 103 19.89 1.48 4.72
N PRO A 104 19.33 2.19 3.73
CA PRO A 104 19.83 3.50 3.31
C PRO A 104 19.82 4.52 4.45
N ASP A 105 18.79 4.48 5.31
CA ASP A 105 18.65 5.38 6.45
C ASP A 105 19.32 4.90 7.75
N ALA A 106 19.92 3.70 7.76
CA ALA A 106 20.48 3.10 8.97
C ALA A 106 21.78 2.34 8.66
N THR A 107 22.89 3.08 8.66
CA THR A 107 24.23 2.57 8.31
C THR A 107 24.75 1.49 9.28
N ASP A 108 24.18 1.40 10.48
CA ASP A 108 24.49 0.36 11.47
C ASP A 108 23.83 -1.00 11.14
N GLN A 109 22.93 -1.06 10.17
CA GLN A 109 22.24 -2.28 9.75
C GLN A 109 22.96 -3.05 8.62
N PHE A 110 24.21 -2.70 8.31
CA PHE A 110 25.01 -3.45 7.35
C PHE A 110 25.29 -4.88 7.87
N GLU A 111 24.97 -5.87 7.06
CA GLU A 111 25.14 -7.28 7.37
C GLU A 111 25.66 -8.05 6.15
N VAL A 112 26.64 -8.93 6.36
CA VAL A 112 27.04 -9.94 5.36
C VAL A 112 26.27 -11.22 5.64
N ILE A 113 25.38 -11.59 4.72
CA ILE A 113 24.51 -12.77 4.83
C ILE A 113 25.21 -14.01 4.27
N TYR A 114 25.91 -13.85 3.16
CA TYR A 114 26.59 -14.93 2.47
C TYR A 114 27.85 -14.40 1.82
N ASP A 115 28.92 -15.18 1.91
CA ASP A 115 30.22 -14.81 1.35
C ASP A 115 31.00 -16.08 1.06
N SER A 116 31.02 -16.45 -0.22
CA SER A 116 31.80 -17.59 -0.73
C SER A 116 33.07 -17.18 -1.46
N GLU A 117 33.50 -15.92 -1.31
CA GLU A 117 34.82 -15.49 -1.79
C GLU A 117 35.95 -16.22 -1.04
N PRO A 118 37.17 -16.28 -1.62
CA PRO A 118 38.31 -16.88 -0.94
C PRO A 118 38.57 -16.27 0.44
N GLY A 119 38.64 -17.11 1.48
CA GLY A 119 38.75 -16.67 2.88
C GLY A 119 37.43 -16.34 3.57
N GLY A 120 36.32 -16.33 2.83
CA GLY A 120 34.97 -16.11 3.35
C GLY A 120 34.41 -17.34 4.08
N PRO A 121 33.44 -17.15 4.99
CA PRO A 121 32.83 -18.25 5.77
C PRO A 121 32.17 -19.34 4.91
N HIS A 122 31.81 -19.02 3.66
CA HIS A 122 31.16 -19.94 2.74
C HIS A 122 32.04 -20.30 1.53
N GLU A 123 33.35 -20.09 1.60
CA GLU A 123 34.30 -20.34 0.48
C GLU A 123 34.12 -21.73 -0.14
N HIS A 124 33.89 -22.76 0.69
CA HIS A 124 33.67 -24.14 0.26
C HIS A 124 32.51 -24.31 -0.75
N ASN A 125 31.55 -23.40 -0.77
CA ASN A 125 30.40 -23.42 -1.66
C ASN A 125 30.66 -22.78 -3.03
N ARG A 126 31.74 -22.00 -3.20
CA ARG A 126 32.10 -21.34 -4.47
C ARG A 126 30.89 -20.62 -5.11
N GLY A 127 30.72 -20.72 -6.42
CA GLY A 127 29.63 -20.13 -7.21
C GLY A 127 28.26 -20.81 -7.04
N SER A 128 28.06 -21.65 -6.03
CA SER A 128 26.81 -22.39 -5.82
C SER A 128 25.64 -21.46 -5.48
N VAL A 129 24.80 -21.20 -6.48
CA VAL A 129 23.56 -20.43 -6.29
C VAL A 129 22.57 -21.13 -5.36
N PRO A 130 22.34 -22.45 -5.40
CA PRO A 130 21.44 -23.10 -4.44
C PRO A 130 21.86 -22.90 -2.98
N ALA A 131 23.17 -22.96 -2.67
CA ALA A 131 23.66 -22.74 -1.32
C ALA A 131 23.48 -21.27 -0.89
N MET A 132 23.78 -20.33 -1.79
CA MET A 132 23.58 -18.90 -1.55
C MET A 132 22.09 -18.56 -1.33
N LEU A 133 21.18 -19.05 -2.18
CA LEU A 133 19.74 -18.85 -2.03
C LEU A 133 19.20 -19.47 -0.73
N ALA A 134 19.73 -20.62 -0.29
CA ALA A 134 19.34 -21.22 0.98
C ALA A 134 19.69 -20.31 2.17
N ALA A 135 20.89 -19.72 2.18
CA ALA A 135 21.30 -18.75 3.21
C ALA A 135 20.42 -17.49 3.17
N VAL A 136 20.13 -16.97 1.97
CA VAL A 136 19.21 -15.83 1.78
C VAL A 136 17.82 -16.15 2.33
N TYR A 137 17.23 -17.28 1.97
CA TYR A 137 15.90 -17.65 2.46
C TYR A 137 15.85 -17.83 3.98
N GLN A 138 16.86 -18.47 4.55
CA GLN A 138 16.96 -18.59 6.00
C GLN A 138 17.03 -17.21 6.66
N ARG A 139 17.77 -16.26 6.08
CA ARG A 139 17.84 -14.91 6.63
C ARG A 139 16.53 -14.15 6.47
N LEU A 140 15.85 -14.27 5.33
CA LEU A 140 14.52 -13.69 5.11
C LEU A 140 13.50 -14.20 6.13
N GLU A 141 13.56 -15.48 6.49
CA GLU A 141 12.71 -16.05 7.55
C GLU A 141 13.04 -15.45 8.94
N GLN A 142 14.32 -15.27 9.26
CA GLN A 142 14.74 -14.63 10.52
C GLN A 142 14.33 -13.15 10.60
N LEU A 143 14.27 -12.47 9.45
CA LEU A 143 13.78 -11.09 9.35
C LEU A 143 12.25 -11.00 9.35
N GLY A 144 11.54 -12.13 9.33
CA GLY A 144 10.08 -12.16 9.26
C GLY A 144 9.53 -11.73 7.91
N VAL A 145 10.33 -11.83 6.84
CA VAL A 145 9.85 -11.54 5.48
C VAL A 145 8.94 -12.69 5.03
N PRO A 146 7.65 -12.42 4.76
CA PRO A 146 6.68 -13.47 4.55
C PRO A 146 6.97 -14.27 3.29
N GLY A 147 6.57 -15.53 3.35
CA GLY A 147 6.69 -16.44 2.21
C GLY A 147 5.60 -16.20 1.17
N ARG A 148 5.77 -16.83 0.01
CA ARG A 148 4.79 -16.83 -1.08
C ARG A 148 3.38 -17.21 -0.61
N GLU A 149 3.27 -18.32 0.11
CA GLU A 149 1.98 -18.86 0.55
C GLU A 149 1.27 -17.91 1.53
N GLU A 150 2.03 -17.23 2.39
CA GLU A 150 1.52 -16.23 3.32
C GLU A 150 1.02 -14.98 2.58
N LEU A 151 1.77 -14.52 1.58
CA LEU A 151 1.35 -13.41 0.72
C LEU A 151 0.08 -13.74 -0.08
N LEU A 152 -0.03 -14.97 -0.61
CA LEU A 152 -1.22 -15.44 -1.30
C LEU A 152 -2.41 -15.59 -0.36
N ALA A 153 -2.20 -16.11 0.84
CA ALA A 153 -3.24 -16.19 1.87
C ALA A 153 -3.72 -14.78 2.26
N THR A 154 -2.81 -13.82 2.40
CA THR A 154 -3.13 -12.42 2.70
C THR A 154 -3.92 -11.77 1.58
N GLN A 155 -3.55 -11.98 0.31
CA GLN A 155 -4.34 -11.52 -0.84
C GLN A 155 -5.74 -12.12 -0.85
N THR A 156 -5.84 -13.45 -0.71
CA THR A 156 -7.12 -14.16 -0.65
C THR A 156 -7.99 -13.64 0.50
N ARG A 157 -7.37 -13.34 1.65
CA ARG A 157 -8.05 -12.76 2.81
C ARG A 157 -8.57 -11.35 2.52
N ALA A 158 -7.75 -10.49 1.89
CA ALA A 158 -8.17 -9.15 1.49
C ALA A 158 -9.40 -9.19 0.56
N GLU A 159 -9.40 -10.08 -0.43
CA GLU A 159 -10.54 -10.30 -1.32
C GLU A 159 -11.79 -10.79 -0.57
N GLN A 160 -11.63 -11.71 0.39
CA GLN A 160 -12.74 -12.18 1.21
C GLN A 160 -13.34 -11.04 2.04
N LEU A 161 -12.50 -10.21 2.65
CA LEU A 161 -12.94 -9.05 3.43
C LEU A 161 -13.69 -8.02 2.57
N LEU A 162 -13.29 -7.83 1.31
CA LEU A 162 -14.04 -7.02 0.36
C LEU A 162 -15.44 -7.60 0.09
N ARG A 163 -15.53 -8.93 -0.12
CA ARG A 163 -16.82 -9.62 -0.31
C ARG A 163 -17.73 -9.48 0.93
N GLU A 164 -17.18 -9.64 2.13
CA GLU A 164 -17.89 -9.44 3.40
C GLU A 164 -18.35 -7.98 3.62
N ALA A 165 -17.60 -7.02 3.06
CA ALA A 165 -17.96 -5.60 3.07
C ALA A 165 -19.03 -5.23 2.03
N GLY A 166 -19.46 -6.18 1.19
CA GLY A 166 -20.51 -6.00 0.19
C GLY A 166 -19.99 -5.64 -1.21
N PHE A 167 -18.69 -5.76 -1.46
CA PHE A 167 -18.16 -5.64 -2.81
C PHE A 167 -18.35 -6.96 -3.58
N VAL A 168 -18.71 -6.83 -4.86
CA VAL A 168 -18.90 -7.93 -5.79
C VAL A 168 -17.65 -8.08 -6.64
N ASP A 169 -17.27 -9.33 -6.92
CA ASP A 169 -16.14 -9.67 -7.78
C ASP A 169 -16.48 -9.39 -9.26
N HIS A 170 -15.69 -8.54 -9.89
CA HIS A 170 -15.75 -8.19 -11.32
C HIS A 170 -14.40 -8.45 -12.01
N SER A 171 -13.63 -9.39 -11.46
CA SER A 171 -12.29 -9.71 -11.94
C SER A 171 -12.32 -10.39 -13.30
N THR A 172 -11.31 -10.09 -14.11
CA THR A 172 -11.00 -10.75 -15.39
C THR A 172 -9.67 -11.50 -15.25
N THR A 173 -9.28 -12.26 -16.27
CA THR A 173 -7.99 -12.98 -16.30
C THR A 173 -6.78 -12.06 -16.10
N THR A 174 -6.93 -10.76 -16.35
CA THR A 174 -5.84 -9.76 -16.31
C THR A 174 -6.04 -8.66 -15.27
N ASP A 175 -7.18 -8.60 -14.59
CA ASP A 175 -7.54 -7.51 -13.68
C ASP A 175 -8.37 -8.05 -12.52
N VAL A 176 -7.87 -7.97 -11.29
CA VAL A 176 -8.61 -8.37 -10.09
C VAL A 176 -9.27 -7.13 -9.50
N ARG A 177 -10.60 -7.05 -9.63
CA ARG A 177 -11.37 -5.84 -9.35
C ARG A 177 -12.68 -6.18 -8.65
N PHE A 178 -12.95 -5.47 -7.57
CA PHE A 178 -14.18 -5.56 -6.81
C PHE A 178 -14.97 -4.25 -6.90
N GLN A 179 -16.29 -4.32 -7.04
CA GLN A 179 -17.15 -3.13 -7.13
C GLN A 179 -18.30 -3.22 -6.14
N LEU A 180 -18.70 -2.08 -5.56
CA LEU A 180 -19.99 -2.04 -4.88
C LEU A 180 -21.11 -2.21 -5.90
N PRO A 181 -22.17 -2.98 -5.57
CA PRO A 181 -23.25 -3.19 -6.50
C PRO A 181 -23.99 -1.86 -6.81
N PRO A 182 -24.58 -1.74 -8.01
CA PRO A 182 -25.03 -0.47 -8.57
C PRO A 182 -26.23 0.15 -7.83
N ASP A 183 -26.89 -0.62 -6.96
CA ASP A 183 -27.92 -0.15 -6.04
C ASP A 183 -27.34 0.72 -4.89
N VAL A 184 -26.03 0.59 -4.61
CA VAL A 184 -25.30 1.39 -3.62
C VAL A 184 -24.76 2.68 -4.26
N THR A 185 -25.68 3.62 -4.52
CA THR A 185 -25.38 4.89 -5.22
C THR A 185 -25.03 6.06 -4.30
N GLY A 186 -25.51 6.06 -3.06
CA GLY A 186 -25.32 7.17 -2.12
C GLY A 186 -23.93 7.19 -1.49
N LEU A 187 -23.30 8.37 -1.43
CA LEU A 187 -21.99 8.59 -0.79
C LEU A 187 -21.94 7.99 0.63
N ALA A 188 -22.99 8.21 1.44
CA ALA A 188 -23.06 7.66 2.80
C ALA A 188 -23.04 6.12 2.83
N ALA A 189 -23.74 5.46 1.90
CA ALA A 189 -23.77 4.00 1.83
C ALA A 189 -22.41 3.44 1.38
N ARG A 190 -21.75 4.11 0.43
CA ARG A 190 -20.38 3.79 -0.03
C ARG A 190 -19.36 3.96 1.09
N SER A 191 -19.40 5.09 1.81
CA SER A 191 -18.54 5.35 2.97
C SER A 191 -18.70 4.31 4.07
N VAL A 192 -19.93 3.84 4.35
CA VAL A 192 -20.16 2.78 5.33
C VAL A 192 -19.50 1.46 4.90
N ALA A 193 -19.62 1.08 3.63
CA ALA A 193 -19.00 -0.14 3.11
C ALA A 193 -17.46 -0.05 3.13
N VAL A 194 -16.90 1.08 2.68
CA VAL A 194 -15.46 1.34 2.74
C VAL A 194 -14.93 1.34 4.17
N THR A 195 -15.62 2.03 5.08
CA THR A 195 -15.22 2.09 6.50
C THR A 195 -15.23 0.71 7.15
N ARG A 196 -16.20 -0.14 6.78
CA ARG A 196 -16.25 -1.53 7.24
C ARG A 196 -15.04 -2.31 6.70
N ALA A 197 -14.77 -2.24 5.40
CA ALA A 197 -13.63 -2.92 4.79
C ALA A 197 -12.30 -2.47 5.41
N VAL A 198 -12.10 -1.15 5.55
CA VAL A 198 -10.88 -0.56 6.11
C VAL A 198 -10.68 -0.97 7.56
N ARG A 199 -11.74 -1.02 8.38
CA ARG A 199 -11.63 -1.53 9.75
C ARG A 199 -11.16 -2.99 9.76
N SER A 200 -11.69 -3.82 8.87
CA SER A 200 -11.25 -5.22 8.76
C SER A 200 -9.79 -5.32 8.30
N PHE A 201 -9.36 -4.49 7.36
CA PHE A 201 -7.96 -4.47 6.92
C PHE A 201 -7.01 -4.04 8.05
N GLN A 202 -7.36 -3.00 8.80
CA GLN A 202 -6.60 -2.55 9.96
C GLN A 202 -6.44 -3.65 11.02
N SER A 203 -7.50 -4.44 11.28
CA SER A 203 -7.41 -5.54 12.24
C SER A 203 -6.54 -6.70 11.78
N GLU A 204 -6.30 -6.84 10.48
CA GLU A 204 -5.55 -7.94 9.86
C GLU A 204 -4.16 -7.48 9.36
N GLY A 205 -3.79 -6.21 9.59
CA GLY A 205 -2.51 -5.65 9.13
C GLY A 205 -2.39 -5.47 7.61
N ILE A 206 -3.51 -5.43 6.89
CA ILE A 206 -3.53 -5.27 5.43
C ILE A 206 -3.47 -3.78 5.08
N GLY A 207 -2.57 -3.41 4.16
CA GLY A 207 -2.45 -2.03 3.67
C GLY A 207 -3.68 -1.60 2.89
N TYR A 208 -4.01 -0.31 2.95
CA TYR A 208 -5.08 0.25 2.13
C TYR A 208 -4.77 1.69 1.74
N ALA A 209 -5.23 2.08 0.55
CA ALA A 209 -5.21 3.45 0.07
C ALA A 209 -6.62 3.83 -0.36
N CYS A 210 -7.15 4.90 0.24
CA CYS A 210 -8.53 5.33 0.03
C CYS A 210 -8.63 6.85 -0.16
N PRO A 211 -9.46 7.34 -1.09
CA PRO A 211 -9.80 8.76 -1.18
C PRO A 211 -10.37 9.30 0.14
N ALA A 212 -9.89 10.46 0.58
CA ALA A 212 -10.27 11.07 1.86
C ALA A 212 -11.79 11.29 2.02
N ASP A 213 -12.47 11.59 0.91
CA ASP A 213 -13.92 11.84 0.87
C ASP A 213 -14.76 10.62 1.28
N LEU A 214 -14.21 9.40 1.16
CA LEU A 214 -14.90 8.15 1.50
C LEU A 214 -14.74 7.76 2.98
N LEU A 215 -13.63 8.18 3.62
CA LEU A 215 -13.32 7.87 5.03
C LEU A 215 -13.95 8.87 6.02
N GLY A 216 -14.46 10.01 5.53
CA GLY A 216 -14.90 11.14 6.36
C GLY A 216 -16.39 11.20 6.73
N VAL A 217 -17.26 10.34 6.19
CA VAL A 217 -18.70 10.39 6.51
C VAL A 217 -18.99 9.62 7.80
N VAL A 218 -18.89 10.31 8.93
CA VAL A 218 -19.50 9.87 10.19
C VAL A 218 -21.01 9.92 10.01
N VAL A 219 -21.63 8.80 9.63
CA VAL A 219 -23.08 8.65 9.77
C VAL A 219 -23.37 8.65 11.26
N GLN A 220 -23.72 9.81 11.83
CA GLN A 220 -24.47 9.85 13.07
C GLN A 220 -25.79 9.13 12.81
N THR A 221 -25.84 7.84 13.15
CA THR A 221 -27.13 7.18 13.34
C THR A 221 -27.76 7.86 14.55
N ALA A 222 -28.67 8.79 14.28
CA ALA A 222 -29.56 9.30 15.31
C ALA A 222 -30.19 8.09 16.02
N PRO A 223 -30.14 8.02 17.37
CA PRO A 223 -30.74 6.92 18.10
C PRO A 223 -32.22 6.81 17.74
N PRO A 224 -32.80 5.59 17.65
CA PRO A 224 -34.21 5.43 17.32
C PRO A 224 -35.03 6.24 18.32
N ALA A 225 -35.85 7.16 17.81
CA ALA A 225 -36.77 7.94 18.60
C ALA A 225 -37.65 6.97 19.40
N MET A 226 -37.51 6.98 20.73
CA MET A 226 -38.41 6.23 21.60
C MET A 226 -39.84 6.70 21.33
N PRO A 227 -40.83 5.79 21.27
CA PRO A 227 -42.21 6.18 21.10
C PRO A 227 -42.66 7.06 22.28
N PRO A 228 -43.53 8.06 22.05
CA PRO A 228 -44.00 8.93 23.12
C PRO A 228 -44.73 8.09 24.17
N SER A 229 -44.18 8.07 25.39
CA SER A 229 -44.82 7.47 26.54
C SER A 229 -46.08 8.27 26.88
N SER A 230 -47.24 7.74 26.50
CA SER A 230 -48.52 8.20 27.03
C SER A 230 -48.64 7.71 28.47
N ARG A 231 -48.55 8.61 29.44
CA ARG A 231 -49.28 8.47 30.70
C ARG A 231 -49.56 9.82 31.36
N ASP A 232 -50.84 9.97 31.59
CA ASP A 232 -51.58 11.07 32.18
C ASP A 232 -51.11 11.53 33.56
N SER A 233 -51.26 12.85 33.75
CA SER A 233 -51.86 13.54 34.90
C SER A 233 -51.28 13.33 36.31
N ALA A 234 -50.74 14.41 36.90
CA ALA A 234 -51.40 15.12 38.01
C ALA A 234 -50.57 16.31 38.56
N ALA A 235 -51.32 17.35 38.95
CA ALA A 235 -51.06 18.29 40.04
C ALA A 235 -50.29 19.62 39.77
N ARG A 236 -51.10 20.64 39.47
CA ARG A 236 -51.43 21.78 40.36
C ARG A 236 -50.36 22.88 40.63
N ALA A 237 -50.65 24.01 39.96
CA ALA A 237 -50.77 25.38 40.48
C ALA A 237 -49.55 26.31 40.65
N SER A 238 -49.87 27.57 40.28
CA SER A 238 -49.26 28.85 40.66
C SER A 238 -48.00 29.24 39.88
N SER A 239 -47.83 30.45 39.34
CA SER A 239 -48.57 31.70 39.43
C SER A 239 -48.11 32.64 38.31
N ALA A 240 -49.03 33.45 37.81
CA ALA A 240 -48.91 34.76 37.17
C ALA A 240 -47.53 35.32 36.76
N ALA A 241 -47.39 35.70 35.49
CA ALA A 241 -47.22 37.11 35.09
C ALA A 241 -47.31 37.26 33.56
N LEU A 242 -48.03 38.31 33.16
CA LEU A 242 -48.42 38.73 31.81
C LEU A 242 -47.28 39.50 31.07
N PRO A 243 -47.49 39.97 29.81
CA PRO A 243 -46.52 39.95 28.73
C PRO A 243 -45.86 41.31 28.44
N HIS A 244 -44.87 41.34 27.54
CA HIS A 244 -44.57 42.56 26.78
C HIS A 244 -44.27 42.28 25.29
N VAL A 245 -45.32 42.46 24.50
CA VAL A 245 -45.41 43.18 23.19
C VAL A 245 -44.42 44.36 23.15
N ALA A 246 -43.77 44.83 22.08
CA ALA A 246 -43.60 44.57 20.65
C ALA A 246 -42.31 45.34 20.24
N LEU A 247 -41.73 45.32 19.03
CA LEU A 247 -42.21 45.90 17.77
C LEU A 247 -41.02 45.76 16.77
N GLU A 248 -41.29 45.25 15.57
CA GLU A 248 -40.57 45.60 14.33
C GLU A 248 -40.88 47.09 13.97
N PRO A 249 -40.38 47.73 12.88
CA PRO A 249 -39.47 47.31 11.80
C PRO A 249 -38.41 48.39 11.45
N THR A 250 -37.76 48.26 10.27
CA THR A 250 -37.43 49.34 9.30
C THR A 250 -35.95 49.37 8.87
N ALA A 251 -35.66 48.75 7.72
CA ALA A 251 -34.63 49.16 6.76
C ALA A 251 -35.11 50.46 6.04
N PRO A 252 -34.40 51.14 5.10
CA PRO A 252 -33.21 50.73 4.33
C PRO A 252 -32.25 51.92 3.98
N ARG A 253 -31.43 51.72 2.93
CA ARG A 253 -30.71 52.67 2.04
C ARG A 253 -29.19 52.64 2.18
N GLU A 254 -28.40 52.23 1.19
CA GLU A 254 -28.32 52.49 -0.27
C GLU A 254 -27.05 53.31 -0.56
N TRP A 255 -26.37 52.94 -1.65
CA TRP A 255 -25.32 53.66 -2.38
C TRP A 255 -23.95 53.82 -1.65
N SER A 256 -22.78 53.72 -2.28
CA SER A 256 -22.47 54.09 -3.65
C SER A 256 -21.05 53.64 -4.04
N THR A 257 -20.94 53.04 -5.24
CA THR A 257 -20.05 53.41 -6.37
C THR A 257 -18.54 53.63 -6.22
N GLY A 258 -17.81 53.08 -7.20
CA GLY A 258 -16.49 53.52 -7.68
C GLY A 258 -15.54 52.33 -7.89
N GLN A 259 -15.42 51.70 -9.07
CA GLN A 259 -14.61 52.14 -10.24
C GLN A 259 -13.23 52.71 -9.83
N HIS A 260 -12.07 52.39 -10.41
CA HIS A 260 -11.70 51.84 -11.71
C HIS A 260 -10.17 51.54 -11.68
N HIS A 261 -9.66 50.93 -12.76
CA HIS A 261 -8.28 50.95 -13.28
C HIS A 261 -7.33 49.77 -13.03
N GLN A 262 -7.32 48.85 -14.00
CA GLN A 262 -6.12 48.38 -14.73
C GLN A 262 -5.62 49.50 -15.70
N PRO A 263 -4.46 49.42 -16.43
CA PRO A 263 -3.70 48.23 -16.88
C PRO A 263 -2.13 48.40 -17.00
N VAL A 264 -1.50 47.40 -17.65
CA VAL A 264 -0.29 47.43 -18.53
C VAL A 264 1.08 46.94 -17.97
N ALA A 265 1.34 45.67 -18.28
CA ALA A 265 2.40 45.11 -19.16
C ALA A 265 3.92 45.22 -18.90
N ARG A 266 4.54 44.08 -19.31
CA ARG A 266 5.84 43.84 -19.97
C ARG A 266 7.06 43.41 -19.14
N GLN A 267 7.45 42.15 -19.45
CA GLN A 267 8.76 41.65 -19.85
C GLN A 267 10.01 42.12 -19.07
N ARG A 268 10.69 41.15 -18.47
CA ARG A 268 12.03 40.70 -18.93
C ARG A 268 12.25 39.25 -18.54
#